data_AF-A0A8T4EIA8-F1
#
_entry.id   AF-A0A8T4EIA8-F1
#
_cell.length_a   1.000
_cell.length_b   1.000
_cell.length_c   1.000
_cell.angle_alpha   90.00
_cell.angle_beta   90.00
_cell.angle_gamma   90.00
#
_symmetry.space_group_name_H-M   'P 1'
#
loop_
_entity.id
_entity.type
_entity.pdbx_description
1 polymer ?
#
loop_
_entity_poly.entity_id
_entity_poly.type
_entity_poly.pdbx_seq_one_letter_code
_entity_poly.pdbx_strand_id
1 'polypeptide(L)'
;MRMWMIDPKLLCRKHLLGEHGELHKFIPSFKKKIKVHGRISPKVQIEPKSYEKRHNQLVKEMLRRGYSHNSKLKAPDFSYLPKEHRNAKVNINISIGDLKKRCKECKKRIEKWKK
;
A
#
# COMPACT_ATOMS: atom_id res chain seq x y z
N MET A 1 1.17 -7.96 -3.83
CA MET A 1 1.26 -6.56 -3.46
C MET A 1 -0.10 -5.92 -3.47
N ARG A 2 -0.46 -5.29 -2.36
CA ARG A 2 -1.60 -4.40 -2.28
C ARG A 2 -1.24 -3.17 -1.47
N MET A 3 -1.49 -1.99 -2.02
CA MET A 3 -1.52 -0.74 -1.26
C MET A 3 -2.90 -0.62 -0.62
N TRP A 4 -2.97 -0.65 0.71
CA TRP A 4 -4.27 -0.56 1.40
C TRP A 4 -4.86 0.84 1.30
N MET A 5 -4.00 1.86 1.24
CA MET A 5 -4.37 3.29 1.25
C MET A 5 -5.21 3.73 2.45
N ILE A 6 -5.30 2.88 3.48
CA ILE A 6 -5.86 3.21 4.80
C ILE A 6 -4.78 3.91 5.62
N ASP A 7 -5.16 4.82 6.52
CA ASP A 7 -4.23 5.42 7.49
C ASP A 7 -3.39 4.30 8.17
N PRO A 8 -2.04 4.34 8.04
CA PRO A 8 -1.16 3.33 8.65
C PRO A 8 -1.40 3.11 10.16
N LYS A 9 -1.86 4.12 10.90
CA LYS A 9 -2.21 4.01 12.33
C LYS A 9 -3.26 2.94 12.59
N LEU A 10 -4.17 2.75 11.64
CA LEU A 10 -5.27 1.78 11.73
C LEU A 10 -4.84 0.36 11.32
N LEU A 11 -3.67 0.19 10.70
CA LEU A 11 -3.15 -1.12 10.34
C LEU A 11 -2.57 -1.82 11.57
N CYS A 12 -2.84 -3.11 11.73
CA CYS A 12 -2.10 -3.93 12.68
C CYS A 12 -0.64 -4.11 12.26
N ARG A 13 0.21 -4.63 13.15
CA ARG A 13 1.62 -4.90 12.86
C ARG A 13 1.81 -5.70 11.58
N LYS A 14 1.09 -6.81 11.42
CA LYS A 14 1.20 -7.70 10.25
C LYS A 14 0.91 -6.99 8.93
N HIS A 15 -0.14 -6.15 8.89
CA HIS A 15 -0.52 -5.46 7.65
C HIS A 15 0.32 -4.22 7.38
N LEU A 16 0.79 -3.52 8.42
CA LEU A 16 1.75 -2.42 8.28
C LEU A 16 3.07 -2.92 7.67
N LEU A 17 3.68 -3.94 8.29
CA LEU A 17 4.94 -4.52 7.82
C LEU A 17 4.77 -5.28 6.51
N GLY A 18 3.64 -5.97 6.34
CA GLY A 18 3.32 -6.67 5.10
C GLY A 18 3.21 -5.74 3.91
N GLU A 19 2.47 -4.63 4.05
CA GLU A 19 2.38 -3.62 2.98
C GLU A 19 3.75 -3.02 2.66
N HIS A 20 4.50 -2.60 3.69
CA HIS A 20 5.85 -2.05 3.52
C HIS A 20 6.78 -3.02 2.78
N GLY A 21 6.84 -4.28 3.21
CA GLY A 21 7.68 -5.30 2.60
C GLY A 21 7.25 -5.65 1.17
N GLU A 22 5.95 -5.68 0.89
CA GLU A 22 5.47 -5.90 -0.47
C GLU A 22 5.85 -4.75 -1.42
N LEU A 23 5.91 -3.50 -0.96
CA LEU A 23 6.42 -2.39 -1.78
C LEU A 23 7.85 -2.66 -2.21
N HIS A 24 8.76 -2.99 -1.28
CA HIS A 24 10.14 -3.33 -1.65
C HIS A 24 10.24 -4.55 -2.57
N LYS A 25 9.50 -5.62 -2.25
CA LYS A 25 9.55 -6.89 -2.99
C LYS A 25 9.18 -6.73 -4.47
N PHE A 26 8.29 -5.80 -4.81
CA PHE A 26 7.79 -5.65 -6.17
C PHE A 26 8.57 -4.64 -7.01
N ILE A 27 9.50 -3.86 -6.44
CA ILE A 27 10.35 -2.93 -7.19
C ILE A 27 11.04 -3.60 -8.39
N PRO A 28 11.70 -4.77 -8.26
CA PRO A 28 12.38 -5.40 -9.40
C PRO A 28 11.42 -5.77 -10.53
N SER A 29 10.25 -6.30 -10.19
CA SER A 29 9.21 -6.65 -11.18
C SER A 29 8.68 -5.42 -11.91
N PHE A 30 8.49 -4.31 -11.18
CA PHE A 30 8.03 -3.04 -11.77
C PHE A 30 9.08 -2.38 -12.63
N LYS A 31 10.36 -2.44 -12.26
CA LYS A 31 11.47 -1.98 -13.12
C LYS A 31 11.52 -2.76 -14.43
N LYS A 32 11.22 -4.07 -14.39
CA LYS A 32 11.11 -4.93 -15.59
C LYS A 32 9.77 -4.79 -16.32
N LYS A 33 8.85 -3.93 -15.85
CA LYS A 33 7.51 -3.71 -16.42
C LYS A 33 6.60 -4.96 -16.39
N ILE A 34 6.91 -5.95 -15.55
CA ILE A 34 6.23 -7.24 -15.50
C ILE A 34 4.96 -7.15 -14.63
N LYS A 35 3.83 -7.66 -15.16
CA LYS A 35 2.56 -7.85 -14.43
C LYS A 35 2.03 -6.59 -13.73
N VAL A 36 2.36 -5.39 -14.23
CA VAL A 36 1.90 -4.11 -13.65
C VAL A 36 0.44 -3.85 -13.98
N HIS A 37 0.01 -4.15 -15.21
CA HIS A 37 -1.36 -3.94 -15.65
C HIS A 37 -2.38 -4.70 -14.79
N GLY A 38 -2.14 -5.98 -14.50
CA GLY A 38 -3.03 -6.80 -13.65
C GLY A 38 -3.09 -6.38 -12.18
N ARG A 39 -2.32 -5.37 -11.78
CA ARG A 39 -2.39 -4.73 -10.46
C ARG A 39 -3.19 -3.42 -10.47
N ILE A 40 -3.59 -2.95 -11.64
CA ILE A 40 -4.34 -1.71 -11.85
C ILE A 40 -5.74 -2.02 -12.38
N SER A 41 -5.86 -2.98 -13.31
CA SER A 41 -7.12 -3.40 -13.91
C SER A 41 -7.31 -4.92 -13.75
N PRO A 42 -8.54 -5.43 -13.50
CA PRO A 42 -9.81 -4.69 -13.36
C PRO A 42 -10.01 -4.06 -11.97
N LYS A 43 -9.19 -4.42 -10.98
CA LYS A 43 -9.25 -3.87 -9.63
C LYS A 43 -7.92 -3.19 -9.29
N VAL A 44 -7.97 -1.90 -9.01
CA VAL A 44 -6.79 -1.13 -8.62
C VAL A 44 -6.28 -1.61 -7.26
N GLN A 45 -5.11 -2.24 -7.25
CA GLN A 45 -4.40 -2.70 -6.05
C GLN A 45 -3.23 -1.79 -5.68
N ILE A 46 -2.80 -0.93 -6.60
CA ILE A 46 -1.62 -0.09 -6.48
C ILE A 46 -1.95 1.31 -6.99
N GLU A 47 -1.37 2.34 -6.38
CA GLU A 47 -1.45 3.72 -6.86
C GLU A 47 -0.07 4.18 -7.34
N PRO A 48 0.23 4.14 -8.65
CA PRO A 48 1.57 4.46 -9.17
C PRO A 48 2.09 5.82 -8.68
N LYS A 49 1.25 6.86 -8.74
CA LYS A 49 1.60 8.22 -8.28
C LYS A 49 1.82 8.35 -6.77
N SER A 50 1.24 7.45 -5.98
CA SER A 50 1.31 7.51 -4.51
C SER A 50 2.37 6.56 -3.95
N TYR A 51 3.11 5.83 -4.78
CA TYR A 51 3.94 4.69 -4.37
C TYR A 51 4.99 5.07 -3.31
N GLU A 52 5.80 6.08 -3.59
CA GLU A 52 6.83 6.57 -2.68
C GLU A 52 6.24 7.28 -1.45
N LYS A 53 5.22 8.13 -1.68
CA LYS A 53 4.49 8.79 -0.58
C LYS A 53 3.91 7.77 0.40
N ARG A 54 3.35 6.68 -0.11
CA ARG A 54 2.78 5.60 0.70
C ARG A 54 3.84 4.87 1.50
N HIS A 55 4.98 4.53 0.89
CA HIS A 55 6.13 3.98 1.61
C HIS A 55 6.49 4.88 2.80
N ASN A 56 6.65 6.18 2.58
CA ASN A 56 7.04 7.12 3.63
C ASN A 56 5.99 7.24 4.75
N GLN A 57 4.70 7.13 4.42
CA GLN A 57 3.63 7.06 5.43
C GLN A 57 3.73 5.80 6.30
N LEU A 58 4.02 4.64 5.69
CA LEU A 58 4.20 3.38 6.43
C LEU A 58 5.43 3.46 7.32
N VAL A 59 6.56 3.98 6.81
CA VAL A 59 7.79 4.19 7.59
C VAL A 59 7.55 5.12 8.77
N LYS A 60 6.85 6.25 8.57
CA LYS A 60 6.52 7.18 9.67
C LYS A 60 5.77 6.48 10.79
N GLU A 61 4.81 5.62 10.45
CA GLU A 61 4.08 4.83 11.44
C GLU A 61 4.93 3.71 12.07
N MET A 62 5.83 3.10 11.29
CA MET A 62 6.77 2.12 11.82
C MET A 62 7.71 2.75 12.86
N LEU A 63 8.31 3.89 12.54
CA LEU A 63 9.17 4.64 13.46
C LEU A 63 8.39 5.04 14.73
N ARG A 64 7.14 5.52 14.57
CA ARG A 64 6.26 5.87 15.70
C ARG A 64 6.00 4.67 16.64
N ARG A 65 6.02 3.44 16.14
CA ARG A 65 5.85 2.20 16.91
C ARG A 65 7.17 1.62 17.42
N GLY A 66 8.30 2.31 17.24
CA GLY A 66 9.62 1.86 17.69
C GLY A 66 10.31 0.83 16.77
N TYR A 67 9.86 0.67 15.53
CA TYR A 67 10.59 -0.17 14.56
C TYR A 67 11.77 0.59 13.98
N SER A 68 12.90 -0.10 13.81
CA SER A 68 14.04 0.41 13.03
C SER A 68 13.78 0.27 11.53
N HIS A 69 14.14 1.28 10.74
CA HIS A 69 13.97 1.24 9.28
C HIS A 69 15.10 2.01 8.57
N ASN A 70 15.88 1.31 7.75
CA ASN A 70 17.07 1.86 7.07
C ASN A 70 16.97 1.84 5.54
N SER A 71 15.92 1.26 4.96
CA SER A 71 15.81 1.04 3.50
C SER A 71 15.02 2.14 2.80
N LYS A 72 15.70 3.06 2.11
CA LYS A 72 15.01 4.05 1.27
C LYS A 72 14.31 3.37 0.07
N LEU A 73 13.18 3.92 -0.36
CA LEU A 73 12.44 3.45 -1.52
C LEU A 73 12.28 4.60 -2.52
N LYS A 74 12.67 4.37 -3.77
CA LYS A 74 12.34 5.24 -4.91
C LYS A 74 11.28 4.56 -5.76
N ALA A 75 10.24 5.29 -6.15
CA ALA A 75 9.21 4.73 -7.02
C ALA A 75 9.80 4.22 -8.34
N PRO A 76 9.33 3.06 -8.85
CA PRO A 76 9.65 2.63 -10.21
C PRO A 76 9.13 3.64 -11.24
N ASP A 77 9.75 3.65 -12.43
CA ASP A 77 9.22 4.43 -13.54
C ASP A 77 7.91 3.83 -14.05
N PHE A 78 6.82 4.57 -13.88
CA PHE A 78 5.49 4.23 -14.37
C PHE A 78 5.05 5.08 -15.59
N SER A 79 6.00 5.81 -16.21
CA SER A 79 5.73 6.65 -17.38
C SER A 79 5.27 5.85 -18.61
N TYR A 80 5.69 4.59 -18.72
CA TYR A 80 5.26 3.70 -19.81
C TYR A 80 3.79 3.26 -19.71
N LEU A 81 3.13 3.46 -18.56
CA LEU A 81 1.72 3.11 -18.40
C LEU A 81 0.81 4.15 -19.07
N PRO A 82 -0.34 3.72 -19.62
CA PRO A 82 -1.42 4.61 -20.04
C PRO A 82 -1.79 5.63 -18.94
N LYS A 83 -2.23 6.81 -19.36
CA LYS A 83 -2.55 7.93 -18.44
C LYS A 83 -3.56 7.51 -17.38
N GLU A 84 -4.59 6.76 -17.75
CA GLU A 84 -5.59 6.20 -16.83
C GLU A 84 -4.94 5.31 -15.75
N HIS A 85 -4.04 4.41 -16.14
CA HIS A 85 -3.38 3.50 -15.22
C HIS A 85 -2.39 4.21 -14.29
N ARG A 86 -1.66 5.20 -14.82
CA ARG A 86 -0.75 6.02 -14.00
C ARG A 86 -1.51 6.82 -12.94
N ASN A 87 -2.72 7.27 -13.26
CA ASN A 87 -3.60 8.03 -12.38
C ASN A 87 -4.54 7.16 -11.54
N ALA A 88 -4.49 5.83 -11.69
CA ALA A 88 -5.39 4.93 -10.99
C ALA A 88 -5.29 5.09 -9.46
N LYS A 89 -6.46 5.06 -8.82
CA LYS A 89 -6.62 5.22 -7.37
C LYS A 89 -7.24 3.98 -6.75
N VAL A 90 -6.69 3.56 -5.63
CA VAL A 90 -7.24 2.47 -4.84
C VAL A 90 -8.50 3.00 -4.15
N ASN A 91 -9.61 2.29 -4.30
CA ASN A 91 -10.82 2.60 -3.56
C ASN A 91 -10.64 2.19 -2.08
N ILE A 92 -10.48 3.20 -1.22
CA ILE A 92 -10.22 3.01 0.22
C ILE A 92 -11.39 2.26 0.90
N ASN A 93 -12.64 2.50 0.51
CA ASN A 93 -13.81 1.82 1.10
C ASN A 93 -13.77 0.31 0.83
N ILE A 94 -13.36 -0.10 -0.37
CA ILE A 94 -13.14 -1.52 -0.70
C ILE A 94 -11.98 -2.08 0.14
N SER A 95 -10.88 -1.35 0.27
CA SER A 95 -9.76 -1.77 1.13
C SER A 95 -10.16 -1.94 2.59
N ILE A 96 -10.97 -1.03 3.15
CA ILE A 96 -11.52 -1.14 4.51
C ILE A 96 -12.37 -2.40 4.63
N GLY A 97 -13.31 -2.62 3.70
CA GLY A 97 -14.16 -3.81 3.69
C GLY A 97 -13.35 -5.11 3.61
N ASP A 98 -12.41 -5.20 2.68
CA ASP A 98 -11.51 -6.34 2.50
C ASP A 98 -10.69 -6.60 3.78
N LEU A 99 -10.12 -5.56 4.38
CA LEU A 99 -9.25 -5.69 5.56
C LEU A 99 -10.02 -6.09 6.82
N LYS A 100 -11.22 -5.53 7.03
CA LYS A 100 -12.10 -5.90 8.15
C LYS A 100 -12.50 -7.37 8.11
N LYS A 101 -12.76 -7.91 6.90
CA LYS A 101 -13.09 -9.33 6.71
C LYS A 101 -11.90 -10.25 6.96
N ARG A 102 -10.69 -9.82 6.59
CA ARG A 102 -9.45 -10.63 6.67
C ARG A 102 -8.77 -10.58 8.03
N CYS A 103 -8.96 -9.52 8.83
CA CYS A 103 -8.19 -9.32 10.06
C CYS A 103 -9.02 -8.71 11.19
N LYS A 104 -9.24 -9.51 12.24
CA LYS A 104 -9.95 -9.08 13.47
C LYS A 104 -9.28 -7.88 14.15
N GLU A 105 -7.95 -7.80 14.16
CA GLU A 105 -7.24 -6.68 14.80
C GLU A 105 -7.40 -5.37 14.02
N CYS A 106 -7.18 -5.39 12.70
CA CYS A 106 -7.43 -4.21 11.86
C CYS A 106 -8.90 -3.80 11.93
N LYS A 107 -9.84 -4.76 11.97
CA LYS A 107 -11.27 -4.48 12.17
C LYS A 107 -11.51 -3.65 13.43
N LYS A 108 -11.01 -4.12 14.58
CA LYS A 108 -11.14 -3.42 15.87
C LYS A 108 -10.54 -2.01 15.81
N ARG A 109 -9.35 -1.84 15.24
CA ARG A 109 -8.67 -0.53 15.12
C ARG A 109 -9.48 0.46 14.26
N ILE A 110 -9.97 0.00 13.11
CA ILE A 110 -10.77 0.81 12.19
C ILE A 110 -12.11 1.20 12.82
N GLU A 111 -12.78 0.27 13.50
CA GLU A 111 -14.08 0.55 14.14
C GLU A 111 -13.94 1.47 15.34
N LYS A 112 -12.86 1.34 16.13
CA LYS A 112 -12.59 2.24 17.26
C LYS A 112 -12.32 3.68 16.82
N TRP A 113 -11.72 3.90 15.66
CA TRP A 113 -11.43 5.24 15.15
C TRP A 113 -12.67 5.97 14.59
N LYS A 114 -13.72 5.22 14.21
CA LYS A 114 -14.98 5.81 13.75
C LYS A 114 -15.95 6.18 14.89
N LYS A 115 -15.62 5.83 16.13
CA LYS A 115 -16.33 6.23 17.34
C LYS A 115 -15.59 7.40 17.96
#